data_AF-A0A1L7XNE0-F1
#
_entry.id   AF-A0A1L7XNE0-F1
#
_cell.length_a   1.000
_cell.length_b   1.000
_cell.length_c   1.000
_cell.angle_alpha   90.00
_cell.angle_beta   90.00
_cell.angle_gamma   90.00
#
_symmetry.space_group_name_H-M   'P 1'
#
loop_
_entity.id
_entity.type
_entity.pdbx_description
1 polymer ?
#
loop_
_entity_poly.entity_id
_entity_poly.type
_entity_poly.pdbx_seq_one_letter_code
_entity_poly.pdbx_strand_id
1 'polypeptide(L)'
;MPSARRSRGVFLTGLIVGLLGLWYVDFFGVLFGKDGGARRYEIPHDSEKDASHGSLQDGIVGSDVSTSLKSSDAPYVQTSSPSTSGVVPQATSSVSGLVSQTSSTLEVAPTSTSTYTNPGSENSGSSSVSPDDILLIIKTGADTVWRRMPLHLTTTLLANNIPNVALYSDLQEQLSTSVTGIDVLANVSSIIQEFDPSACSAYLDQQNERHVNTYREHARLPGDEPPDEKAGNQPGWLLDKYKFLPMLTHAQANWPGLKWYIYIEDDTYIFLDNVLKYLSTLETDDSPSYYGAYSGVGNQTFAQGGSGLIFSHSLMSTIFSASNPKIPTLNQYGNETSKACCGDTMLGKILRDYGVYVNRGTYGTGSFRPEPPWKTGFDDLIWCTPVFTFHHLHGRDMVQLSEIERKRREIGRPVIFRDVYMALIDPYLEDPMISEWDNFASRYILISNFSEPFHEDLRDIDSTALNLAGESFQACEKACEKVESCMGWRHDSAKGTCGLDTVVKFGREQERQEKWEIKTTVTSGWMVERIDKLLLKDECKVVKDPYT
;
A
#
# COMPACT_ATOMS: atom_id res chain seq x y z
N MET A 1 -13.42 13.83 -67.79
CA MET A 1 -12.96 14.96 -68.64
C MET A 1 -14.20 15.74 -69.08
N PRO A 2 -14.19 17.09 -69.17
CA PRO A 2 -13.05 18.01 -69.42
C PRO A 2 -12.58 18.79 -68.17
N SER A 3 -11.28 18.92 -67.87
CA SER A 3 -10.25 19.86 -68.42
C SER A 3 -10.41 21.30 -67.88
N ALA A 4 -9.70 21.76 -66.84
CA ALA A 4 -8.25 22.06 -66.66
C ALA A 4 -7.84 23.50 -67.02
N ARG A 5 -7.25 24.24 -66.04
CA ARG A 5 -6.04 25.06 -66.23
C ARG A 5 -5.39 25.51 -64.91
N ARG A 6 -4.06 25.31 -64.85
CA ARG A 6 -3.09 25.75 -63.83
C ARG A 6 -2.76 27.24 -63.96
N SER A 7 -2.35 27.88 -62.86
CA SER A 7 -1.11 28.68 -62.82
C SER A 7 -0.54 28.81 -61.40
N ARG A 8 0.79 28.74 -61.31
CA ARG A 8 1.65 28.86 -60.12
C ARG A 8 1.82 30.33 -59.70
N GLY A 9 2.13 30.56 -58.43
CA GLY A 9 2.71 31.79 -57.90
C GLY A 9 3.35 31.55 -56.53
N VAL A 10 4.67 31.35 -56.53
CA VAL A 10 5.57 31.39 -55.36
C VAL A 10 5.88 32.85 -55.06
N PHE A 11 5.84 33.31 -53.80
CA PHE A 11 6.81 34.27 -53.22
C PHE A 11 6.50 34.62 -51.74
N LEU A 12 7.51 34.43 -50.89
CA LEU A 12 7.94 35.31 -49.80
C LEU A 12 7.11 35.41 -48.49
N THR A 13 7.50 34.63 -47.47
CA THR A 13 7.51 35.09 -46.06
C THR A 13 8.69 34.48 -45.31
N GLY A 14 9.89 34.94 -45.63
CA GLY A 14 11.02 34.89 -44.71
C GLY A 14 11.16 36.26 -44.06
N LEU A 15 10.52 36.48 -42.91
CA LEU A 15 10.82 37.59 -41.98
C LEU A 15 9.98 37.51 -40.68
N ILE A 16 9.95 36.36 -40.01
CA ILE A 16 9.47 36.25 -38.60
C ILE A 16 10.42 35.35 -37.81
N VAL A 17 11.71 35.69 -37.83
CA VAL A 17 12.75 35.12 -36.93
C VAL A 17 13.58 36.25 -36.28
N GLY A 18 13.19 37.52 -36.46
CA GLY A 18 13.99 38.67 -36.03
C GLY A 18 13.46 39.53 -34.88
N LEU A 19 12.30 39.19 -34.26
CA LEU A 19 11.61 40.13 -33.35
C LEU A 19 11.12 39.53 -32.02
N LEU A 20 11.63 38.36 -31.60
CA LEU A 20 11.42 37.82 -30.24
C LEU A 20 12.75 37.56 -29.49
N GLY A 21 13.86 38.06 -30.00
CA GLY A 21 15.21 37.94 -29.39
C GLY A 21 15.68 39.16 -28.59
N LEU A 22 14.83 40.17 -28.37
CA LEU A 22 15.23 41.46 -27.79
C LEU A 22 14.38 41.89 -26.57
N TRP A 23 13.75 40.95 -25.87
CA TRP A 23 13.03 41.21 -24.61
C TRP A 23 13.40 40.30 -23.43
N TYR A 24 14.37 39.40 -23.58
CA TYR A 24 14.74 38.45 -22.52
C TYR A 24 16.07 38.74 -21.82
N VAL A 25 16.81 39.78 -22.25
CA VAL A 25 18.17 40.07 -21.74
C VAL A 25 18.17 41.12 -20.61
N ASP A 26 17.06 41.82 -20.35
CA ASP A 26 17.02 42.93 -19.38
C ASP A 26 16.43 42.60 -17.99
N PHE A 27 16.04 41.35 -17.70
CA PHE A 27 15.50 41.01 -16.37
C PHE A 27 16.53 40.43 -15.38
N PHE A 28 17.74 40.05 -15.83
CA PHE A 28 18.79 39.49 -14.96
C PHE A 28 19.96 40.44 -14.64
N GLY A 29 19.90 41.70 -15.08
CA GLY A 29 20.96 42.69 -14.88
C GLY A 29 20.95 43.46 -13.56
N VAL A 30 20.00 43.23 -12.64
CA VAL A 30 19.72 44.16 -11.51
C VAL A 30 20.14 43.65 -10.11
N LEU A 31 20.79 42.49 -9.97
CA LEU A 31 21.18 41.99 -8.63
C LEU A 31 22.68 41.76 -8.39
N PHE A 32 23.57 42.29 -9.24
CA PHE A 32 25.00 42.31 -8.95
C PHE A 32 25.59 43.72 -9.00
N GLY A 33 25.51 44.42 -7.86
CA GLY A 33 26.36 45.55 -7.52
C GLY A 33 27.35 45.15 -6.42
N LYS A 34 28.64 45.12 -6.76
CA LYS A 34 29.79 44.91 -5.86
C LYS A 34 29.89 46.03 -4.81
N ASP A 35 30.19 45.68 -3.55
CA ASP A 35 31.49 45.97 -2.93
C ASP A 35 31.58 45.46 -1.48
N GLY A 36 32.72 44.87 -1.14
CA GLY A 36 33.31 45.00 0.21
C GLY A 36 33.36 43.76 1.11
N GLY A 37 34.58 43.22 1.30
CA GLY A 37 35.02 42.75 2.62
C GLY A 37 35.17 41.24 2.82
N ALA A 38 36.36 40.73 2.50
CA ALA A 38 36.81 39.39 2.86
C ALA A 38 36.90 39.19 4.39
N ARG A 39 36.33 38.08 4.90
CA ARG A 39 36.86 37.33 6.05
C ARG A 39 36.63 35.84 5.82
N ARG A 40 37.72 35.11 5.59
CA ARG A 40 37.82 33.66 5.74
C ARG A 40 37.63 33.31 7.22
N TYR A 41 36.76 32.36 7.50
CA TYR A 41 36.88 31.50 8.68
C TYR A 41 37.15 30.09 8.17
N GLU A 42 38.39 29.66 8.35
CA GLU A 42 38.83 28.26 8.31
C GLU A 42 38.45 27.61 9.65
N ILE A 43 37.90 26.39 9.60
CA ILE A 43 37.82 25.45 10.74
C ILE A 43 38.26 24.08 10.19
N PRO A 44 39.05 23.30 10.96
CA PRO A 44 40.18 22.53 10.43
C PRO A 44 39.86 21.09 10.04
N HIS A 45 40.66 20.60 9.10
CA HIS A 45 41.00 19.18 8.97
C HIS A 45 41.81 18.74 10.20
N ASP A 46 41.33 17.70 10.89
CA ASP A 46 42.20 16.82 11.65
C ASP A 46 42.23 15.43 11.00
N SER A 47 43.44 14.90 11.01
CA SER A 47 43.95 13.77 10.25
C SER A 47 43.93 12.46 11.04
N GLU A 48 44.00 11.36 10.28
CA GLU A 48 44.76 10.14 10.61
C GLU A 48 44.21 9.18 11.69
N LYS A 49 43.76 7.97 11.31
CA LYS A 49 44.64 6.79 11.17
C LYS A 49 43.90 5.47 10.87
N ASP A 50 44.60 4.66 10.09
CA ASP A 50 44.34 3.27 9.69
C ASP A 50 44.04 2.31 10.86
N ALA A 51 43.22 1.27 10.60
CA ALA A 51 43.71 -0.12 10.49
C ALA A 51 42.57 -1.16 10.49
N SER A 52 42.57 -1.95 9.40
CA SER A 52 42.42 -3.42 9.31
C SER A 52 41.26 -4.19 9.96
N HIS A 53 40.59 -4.94 9.07
CA HIS A 53 40.04 -6.29 9.23
C HIS A 53 40.44 -7.10 10.47
N GLY A 54 39.43 -7.72 11.10
CA GLY A 54 39.57 -8.88 11.98
C GLY A 54 38.21 -9.47 12.33
N SER A 55 37.84 -10.55 11.65
CA SER A 55 36.70 -11.43 11.97
C SER A 55 36.84 -12.04 13.37
N LEU A 56 35.72 -12.29 14.07
CA LEU A 56 35.59 -13.43 14.99
C LEU A 56 34.13 -13.73 15.32
N GLN A 57 33.83 -15.03 15.31
CA GLN A 57 32.58 -15.72 15.59
C GLN A 57 32.18 -15.73 17.08
N ASP A 58 30.87 -15.92 17.29
CA ASP A 58 30.13 -16.67 18.32
C ASP A 58 30.53 -16.62 19.81
N GLY A 59 29.52 -16.38 20.67
CA GLY A 59 29.61 -16.68 22.10
C GLY A 59 28.44 -16.18 22.95
N ILE A 60 27.69 -17.12 23.51
CA ILE A 60 26.43 -17.03 24.28
C ILE A 60 26.66 -16.53 25.74
N VAL A 61 25.59 -15.99 26.35
CA VAL A 61 25.13 -16.09 27.78
C VAL A 61 25.13 -14.78 28.60
N GLY A 62 23.95 -14.45 29.15
CA GLY A 62 23.85 -14.15 30.60
C GLY A 62 23.33 -12.78 31.07
N SER A 63 22.03 -12.74 31.36
CA SER A 63 21.40 -12.26 32.61
C SER A 63 21.70 -10.87 33.22
N ASP A 64 20.60 -10.14 33.46
CA ASP A 64 20.12 -9.63 34.77
C ASP A 64 20.17 -8.11 35.13
N VAL A 65 18.98 -7.67 35.62
CA VAL A 65 18.68 -6.69 36.69
C VAL A 65 18.67 -5.19 36.32
N SER A 66 17.48 -4.57 36.19
CA SER A 66 16.68 -3.79 37.19
C SER A 66 17.30 -2.43 37.59
N THR A 67 16.63 -1.28 37.38
CA THR A 67 15.73 -0.57 38.32
C THR A 67 15.35 0.78 37.66
N SER A 68 14.09 1.18 37.50
CA SER A 68 13.16 1.83 38.46
C SER A 68 13.52 3.28 38.86
N LEU A 69 12.66 4.26 38.49
CA LEU A 69 11.91 5.18 39.39
C LEU A 69 11.65 6.61 38.83
N LYS A 70 10.34 6.96 38.83
CA LYS A 70 9.66 8.19 39.31
C LYS A 70 9.83 9.52 38.54
N SER A 71 8.73 10.07 38.01
CA SER A 71 7.75 11.01 38.64
C SER A 71 8.34 12.43 38.80
N SER A 72 7.65 13.56 38.61
CA SER A 72 6.23 13.91 38.66
C SER A 72 6.06 15.40 38.24
N ASP A 73 4.80 15.83 38.12
CA ASP A 73 4.27 17.18 38.42
C ASP A 73 3.96 18.17 37.27
N ALA A 74 2.65 18.28 37.02
CA ALA A 74 1.87 19.43 36.51
C ALA A 74 1.79 20.54 37.61
N PRO A 75 0.99 21.66 37.57
CA PRO A 75 -0.26 21.89 36.81
C PRO A 75 -0.64 23.36 36.42
N TYR A 76 -1.89 23.53 35.94
CA TYR A 76 -2.79 24.72 36.02
C TYR A 76 -2.62 25.86 34.96
N VAL A 77 -3.62 26.55 34.36
CA VAL A 77 -5.11 26.48 34.28
C VAL A 77 -5.68 27.63 33.39
N GLN A 78 -6.89 27.45 32.85
CA GLN A 78 -7.97 28.43 32.51
C GLN A 78 -8.09 29.19 31.16
N THR A 79 -9.12 28.75 30.39
CA THR A 79 -10.32 29.47 29.87
C THR A 79 -10.21 30.69 28.95
N SER A 80 -10.88 30.66 27.79
CA SER A 80 -12.21 31.31 27.56
C SER A 80 -12.60 31.34 26.06
N SER A 81 -13.85 30.96 25.76
CA SER A 81 -14.58 31.27 24.50
C SER A 81 -15.19 32.70 24.58
N PRO A 82 -15.73 33.32 23.50
CA PRO A 82 -17.03 32.89 22.94
C PRO A 82 -17.34 33.21 21.44
N SER A 83 -18.25 32.41 20.87
CA SER A 83 -19.35 32.70 19.91
C SER A 83 -19.24 33.80 18.82
N THR A 84 -19.66 33.50 17.58
CA THR A 84 -20.99 33.90 17.05
C THR A 84 -21.28 33.38 15.63
N SER A 85 -22.57 33.18 15.42
CA SER A 85 -23.36 32.59 14.34
C SER A 85 -23.49 33.43 13.06
N GLY A 86 -23.84 32.79 11.94
CA GLY A 86 -24.78 33.41 10.98
C GLY A 86 -24.77 32.96 9.51
N VAL A 87 -25.87 32.31 9.12
CA VAL A 87 -26.68 32.54 7.90
C VAL A 87 -26.39 31.72 6.62
N VAL A 88 -27.47 31.01 6.22
CA VAL A 88 -27.77 30.31 4.94
C VAL A 88 -28.58 31.28 4.05
N PRO A 89 -28.56 31.16 2.70
CA PRO A 89 -29.72 30.56 2.02
C PRO A 89 -29.44 29.72 0.77
N GLN A 90 -30.40 28.82 0.51
CA GLN A 90 -30.61 27.92 -0.62
C GLN A 90 -30.89 28.62 -1.98
N ALA A 91 -30.67 27.89 -3.08
CA ALA A 91 -31.58 27.78 -4.24
C ALA A 91 -31.08 26.62 -5.15
N THR A 92 -31.72 25.45 -5.19
CA THR A 92 -32.75 25.00 -6.16
C THR A 92 -32.47 25.30 -7.64
N SER A 93 -32.26 24.28 -8.47
CA SER A 93 -33.13 23.98 -9.63
C SER A 93 -32.77 22.63 -10.27
N SER A 94 -33.83 21.97 -10.70
CA SER A 94 -33.94 20.66 -11.34
C SER A 94 -34.01 20.78 -12.87
N VAL A 95 -34.11 19.62 -13.54
CA VAL A 95 -34.61 19.29 -14.92
C VAL A 95 -33.52 18.48 -15.67
N SER A 96 -33.60 17.14 -15.79
CA SER A 96 -34.53 16.23 -16.50
C SER A 96 -34.33 16.11 -18.03
N GLY A 97 -34.15 14.85 -18.47
CA GLY A 97 -34.38 14.31 -19.82
C GLY A 97 -33.14 14.25 -20.74
N LEU A 98 -32.94 13.27 -21.63
CA LEU A 98 -33.63 12.03 -21.98
C LEU A 98 -32.65 11.24 -22.90
N VAL A 99 -32.44 9.95 -22.61
CA VAL A 99 -32.44 8.77 -23.50
C VAL A 99 -31.88 8.88 -24.94
N SER A 100 -30.88 8.03 -25.27
CA SER A 100 -31.01 7.12 -26.42
C SER A 100 -30.09 5.90 -26.29
N GLN A 101 -30.70 4.72 -26.34
CA GLN A 101 -30.09 3.39 -26.36
C GLN A 101 -29.63 3.03 -27.77
N THR A 102 -28.59 2.20 -27.88
CA THR A 102 -28.43 1.24 -28.98
C THR A 102 -28.06 -0.12 -28.41
N SER A 103 -28.90 -1.08 -28.76
CA SER A 103 -28.95 -2.48 -28.35
C SER A 103 -27.93 -3.34 -29.10
N SER A 104 -27.37 -4.34 -28.43
CA SER A 104 -26.92 -5.58 -29.07
C SER A 104 -27.22 -6.76 -28.15
N THR A 105 -28.22 -7.53 -28.58
CA THR A 105 -28.84 -8.71 -27.96
C THR A 105 -27.96 -9.96 -28.00
N LEU A 106 -27.98 -10.74 -26.92
CA LEU A 106 -27.71 -12.19 -26.93
C LEU A 106 -28.83 -12.92 -26.18
N GLU A 107 -29.32 -13.99 -26.79
CA GLU A 107 -30.50 -14.76 -26.45
C GLU A 107 -30.33 -15.62 -25.18
N VAL A 108 -31.40 -15.73 -24.38
CA VAL A 108 -31.53 -16.68 -23.26
C VAL A 108 -32.60 -17.71 -23.63
N ALA A 109 -32.23 -18.99 -23.66
CA ALA A 109 -33.18 -20.10 -23.75
C ALA A 109 -33.56 -20.61 -22.35
N PRO A 110 -34.82 -21.03 -22.10
CA PRO A 110 -35.29 -21.38 -20.77
C PRO A 110 -35.06 -22.85 -20.38
N THR A 111 -34.84 -23.01 -19.08
CA THR A 111 -34.88 -24.15 -18.13
C THR A 111 -35.29 -25.55 -18.62
N SER A 112 -34.50 -26.54 -18.17
CA SER A 112 -35.00 -27.88 -17.81
C SER A 112 -34.35 -28.39 -16.51
N THR A 113 -35.04 -28.15 -15.40
CA THR A 113 -35.51 -29.16 -14.42
C THR A 113 -34.59 -30.34 -14.10
N SER A 114 -34.06 -30.33 -12.88
CA SER A 114 -33.72 -31.55 -12.13
C SER A 114 -34.43 -31.47 -10.78
N THR A 115 -35.42 -32.33 -10.63
CA THR A 115 -36.20 -32.59 -9.42
C THR A 115 -35.40 -33.42 -8.42
N TYR A 116 -35.27 -32.93 -7.18
CA TYR A 116 -35.14 -33.78 -6.00
C TYR A 116 -35.97 -33.19 -4.84
N THR A 117 -37.03 -33.91 -4.46
CA THR A 117 -37.86 -33.75 -3.25
C THR A 117 -37.38 -34.77 -2.21
N ASN A 118 -36.80 -34.41 -1.05
CA ASN A 118 -37.38 -33.95 0.24
C ASN A 118 -37.19 -35.06 1.33
N PRO A 119 -37.37 -34.82 2.65
CA PRO A 119 -36.53 -34.07 3.60
C PRO A 119 -36.10 -34.92 4.84
N GLY A 120 -35.02 -34.53 5.54
CA GLY A 120 -34.73 -35.10 6.86
C GLY A 120 -33.36 -34.70 7.46
N SER A 121 -33.42 -33.96 8.58
CA SER A 121 -32.42 -33.88 9.66
C SER A 121 -31.14 -33.04 9.46
N GLU A 122 -31.28 -31.75 9.77
CA GLU A 122 -30.41 -30.89 10.61
C GLU A 122 -28.92 -30.62 10.29
N ASN A 123 -28.66 -29.32 10.10
CA ASN A 123 -27.50 -28.50 10.51
C ASN A 123 -26.13 -28.69 9.83
N SER A 124 -25.94 -27.91 8.77
CA SER A 124 -24.73 -27.12 8.52
C SER A 124 -25.16 -25.89 7.71
N GLY A 125 -25.73 -24.89 8.40
CA GLY A 125 -26.00 -23.61 7.76
C GLY A 125 -24.66 -22.94 7.49
N SER A 126 -24.32 -22.69 6.22
CA SER A 126 -23.31 -21.70 5.87
C SER A 126 -23.73 -20.39 6.53
N SER A 127 -23.01 -19.99 7.57
CA SER A 127 -23.23 -18.73 8.27
C SER A 127 -22.84 -17.61 7.32
N SER A 128 -23.83 -17.06 6.61
CA SER A 128 -23.60 -15.90 5.75
C SER A 128 -23.09 -14.73 6.60
N VAL A 129 -21.95 -14.16 6.23
CA VAL A 129 -21.42 -12.92 6.80
C VAL A 129 -21.84 -11.77 5.88
N SER A 130 -22.42 -10.73 6.46
CA SER A 130 -22.94 -9.56 5.76
C SER A 130 -22.25 -8.27 6.24
N PRO A 131 -22.42 -7.13 5.56
CA PRO A 131 -21.90 -5.85 6.04
C PRO A 131 -22.41 -5.44 7.43
N ASP A 132 -23.58 -5.93 7.87
CA ASP A 132 -24.11 -5.67 9.22
C ASP A 132 -23.31 -6.38 10.33
N ASP A 133 -22.59 -7.46 9.97
CA ASP A 133 -21.83 -8.29 10.91
C ASP A 133 -20.42 -7.75 11.19
N ILE A 134 -19.98 -6.69 10.51
CA ILE A 134 -18.60 -6.23 10.52
C ILE A 134 -18.47 -4.77 10.97
N LEU A 135 -17.32 -4.42 11.55
CA LEU A 135 -16.83 -3.04 11.65
C LEU A 135 -15.74 -2.83 10.61
N LEU A 136 -15.90 -1.84 9.73
CA LEU A 136 -14.79 -1.37 8.90
C LEU A 136 -14.03 -0.26 9.65
N ILE A 137 -12.81 -0.58 10.06
CA ILE A 137 -11.85 0.31 10.67
C ILE A 137 -10.96 0.87 9.55
N ILE A 138 -10.89 2.19 9.44
CA ILE A 138 -9.97 2.87 8.53
C ILE A 138 -9.00 3.69 9.38
N LYS A 139 -7.69 3.41 9.27
CA LYS A 139 -6.65 4.24 9.89
C LYS A 139 -6.12 5.27 8.90
N THR A 140 -5.96 6.50 9.37
CA THR A 140 -5.38 7.63 8.62
C THR A 140 -4.51 8.48 9.56
N GLY A 141 -3.83 9.48 9.01
CA GLY A 141 -3.18 10.56 9.75
C GLY A 141 -3.78 11.91 9.39
N ALA A 142 -3.72 12.89 10.30
CA ALA A 142 -4.18 14.26 10.07
C ALA A 142 -3.54 14.91 8.83
N ASP A 143 -2.33 14.48 8.50
CA ASP A 143 -1.53 14.92 7.37
C ASP A 143 -1.97 14.31 6.03
N THR A 144 -2.60 13.13 6.04
CA THR A 144 -3.02 12.40 4.82
C THR A 144 -4.52 12.38 4.60
N VAL A 145 -5.31 12.57 5.64
CA VAL A 145 -6.76 12.30 5.64
C VAL A 145 -7.49 13.05 4.52
N TRP A 146 -7.24 14.35 4.33
CA TRP A 146 -7.91 15.16 3.30
C TRP A 146 -7.48 14.83 1.87
N ARG A 147 -6.35 14.16 1.69
CA ARG A 147 -5.86 13.74 0.38
C ARG A 147 -6.37 12.35 0.00
N ARG A 148 -6.48 11.46 1.00
CA ARG A 148 -6.69 10.03 0.77
C ARG A 148 -8.12 9.56 1.07
N MET A 149 -8.70 10.03 2.17
CA MET A 149 -10.05 9.60 2.57
C MET A 149 -11.20 10.04 1.65
N PRO A 150 -11.19 11.23 1.01
CA PRO A 150 -12.30 11.62 0.15
C PRO A 150 -12.64 10.61 -0.95
N LEU A 151 -11.63 9.91 -1.49
CA LEU A 151 -11.89 8.89 -2.50
C LEU A 151 -12.63 7.68 -1.93
N HIS A 152 -12.28 7.21 -0.72
CA HIS A 152 -13.03 6.16 -0.04
C HIS A 152 -14.50 6.50 0.17
N LEU A 153 -14.84 7.77 0.42
CA LEU A 153 -16.24 8.22 0.54
C LEU A 153 -17.03 7.94 -0.75
N THR A 154 -16.39 8.08 -1.90
CA THR A 154 -17.01 7.92 -3.23
C THR A 154 -16.82 6.54 -3.85
N THR A 155 -15.90 5.73 -3.32
CA THR A 155 -15.60 4.37 -3.82
C THR A 155 -15.97 3.33 -2.75
N THR A 156 -15.04 2.98 -1.86
CA THR A 156 -15.15 1.89 -0.89
C THR A 156 -16.41 1.98 -0.04
N LEU A 157 -16.72 3.14 0.55
CA LEU A 157 -17.86 3.27 1.46
C LEU A 157 -19.19 3.34 0.72
N LEU A 158 -19.22 4.05 -0.42
CA LEU A 158 -20.43 4.18 -1.24
C LEU A 158 -20.84 2.83 -1.84
N ALA A 159 -19.88 2.05 -2.33
CA ALA A 159 -20.14 0.79 -3.04
C ALA A 159 -20.65 -0.33 -2.11
N ASN A 160 -20.32 -0.26 -0.82
CA ASN A 160 -20.50 -1.40 0.10
C ASN A 160 -21.63 -1.22 1.12
N ASN A 161 -22.24 -0.03 1.23
CA ASN A 161 -23.32 0.27 2.19
C ASN A 161 -23.02 -0.25 3.61
N ILE A 162 -21.81 0.03 4.10
CA ILE A 162 -21.31 -0.50 5.38
C ILE A 162 -21.93 0.31 6.52
N PRO A 163 -22.75 -0.29 7.39
CA PRO A 163 -23.44 0.43 8.45
C PRO A 163 -22.50 0.84 9.60
N ASN A 164 -21.45 0.04 9.86
CA ASN A 164 -20.49 0.28 10.93
C ASN A 164 -19.13 0.64 10.35
N VAL A 165 -18.76 1.92 10.42
CA VAL A 165 -17.46 2.43 9.99
C VAL A 165 -16.85 3.27 11.11
N ALA A 166 -15.58 3.04 11.41
CA ALA A 166 -14.80 3.85 12.35
C ALA A 166 -13.54 4.35 11.66
N LEU A 167 -13.42 5.67 11.51
CA LEU A 167 -12.21 6.33 11.02
C LEU A 167 -11.37 6.75 12.22
N TYR A 168 -10.15 6.21 12.34
CA TYR A 168 -9.22 6.58 13.41
C TYR A 168 -8.05 7.38 12.85
N SER A 169 -7.75 8.50 13.52
CA SER A 169 -6.72 9.47 13.18
C SER A 169 -5.95 9.88 14.45
N ASP A 170 -4.96 10.75 14.30
CA ASP A 170 -4.27 11.48 15.37
C ASP A 170 -4.77 12.92 15.54
N LEU A 171 -5.81 13.31 14.79
CA LEU A 171 -6.55 14.56 14.93
C LEU A 171 -8.04 14.31 14.64
N GLN A 172 -8.91 14.90 15.46
CA GLN A 172 -10.35 14.83 15.22
C GLN A 172 -10.76 15.78 14.09
N GLU A 173 -11.27 15.22 12.99
CA GLU A 173 -11.69 16.01 11.83
C GLU A 173 -13.01 15.50 11.23
N GLN A 174 -13.82 16.43 10.71
CA GLN A 174 -15.09 16.10 10.08
C GLN A 174 -14.93 16.08 8.56
N LEU A 175 -15.00 14.89 7.93
CA LEU A 175 -14.82 14.74 6.49
C LEU A 175 -16.13 14.83 5.69
N SER A 176 -17.24 14.43 6.29
CA SER A 176 -18.58 14.52 5.69
C SER A 176 -19.63 14.67 6.78
N THR A 177 -20.92 14.71 6.46
CA THR A 177 -21.98 14.74 7.50
C THR A 177 -22.07 13.47 8.35
N SER A 178 -21.48 12.36 7.90
CA SER A 178 -21.56 11.05 8.55
C SER A 178 -20.22 10.41 8.88
N VAL A 179 -19.10 10.99 8.44
CA VAL A 179 -17.75 10.47 8.69
C VAL A 179 -16.93 11.49 9.46
N THR A 180 -16.61 11.14 10.70
CA THR A 180 -15.74 11.89 11.61
C THR A 180 -14.52 11.03 11.93
N GLY A 181 -13.33 11.60 11.80
CA GLY A 181 -12.10 11.01 12.30
C GLY A 181 -12.05 11.09 13.82
N ILE A 182 -11.80 9.96 14.47
CA ILE A 182 -11.63 9.84 15.91
C ILE A 182 -10.15 10.01 16.22
N ASP A 183 -9.81 11.00 17.05
CA ASP A 183 -8.47 11.11 17.62
C ASP A 183 -8.25 9.98 18.62
N VAL A 184 -7.49 8.97 18.20
CA VAL A 184 -7.26 7.77 18.99
C VAL A 184 -6.11 7.95 20.00
N LEU A 185 -5.34 9.03 19.88
CA LEU A 185 -4.18 9.33 20.73
C LEU A 185 -4.50 10.30 21.88
N ALA A 186 -5.66 10.97 21.83
CA ALA A 186 -6.13 11.93 22.83
C ALA A 186 -5.90 11.50 24.30
N ASN A 187 -6.19 10.23 24.62
CA ASN A 187 -6.12 9.71 25.99
C ASN A 187 -4.79 9.03 26.35
N VAL A 188 -3.80 9.03 25.45
CA VAL A 188 -2.51 8.35 25.65
C VAL A 188 -1.30 9.26 25.44
N SER A 189 -1.51 10.55 25.16
CA SER A 189 -0.46 11.53 24.95
C SER A 189 0.56 11.60 26.11
N SER A 190 0.13 11.51 27.36
CA SER A 190 1.03 11.48 28.52
C SER A 190 1.93 10.25 28.56
N ILE A 191 1.44 9.10 28.06
CA ILE A 191 2.21 7.86 27.98
C ILE A 191 3.22 7.96 26.83
N ILE A 192 2.81 8.54 25.70
CA ILE A 192 3.73 8.82 24.58
C ILE A 192 4.81 9.79 25.04
N GLN A 193 4.48 10.84 25.81
CA GLN A 193 5.45 11.79 26.36
C GLN A 193 6.53 11.12 27.22
N GLU A 194 6.18 10.06 27.96
CA GLU A 194 7.12 9.32 28.80
C GLU A 194 8.13 8.52 27.96
N PHE A 195 7.67 7.85 26.91
CA PHE A 195 8.50 6.90 26.15
C PHE A 195 9.07 7.44 24.84
N ASP A 196 8.46 8.47 24.28
CA ASP A 196 8.81 9.13 23.02
C ASP A 196 8.40 10.62 23.03
N PRO A 197 9.17 11.48 23.71
CA PRO A 197 8.91 12.92 23.75
C PRO A 197 8.80 13.57 22.36
N SER A 198 9.49 13.02 21.36
CA SER A 198 9.48 13.55 20.00
C SER A 198 8.13 13.30 19.31
N ALA A 199 7.59 12.08 19.46
CA ALA A 199 6.25 11.73 19.00
C ALA A 199 5.19 12.58 19.71
N CYS A 200 5.30 12.74 21.03
CA CYS A 200 4.36 13.58 21.77
C CYS A 200 4.41 15.05 21.29
N SER A 201 5.61 15.59 21.05
CA SER A 201 5.75 16.94 20.50
C SER A 201 5.10 17.06 19.12
N ALA A 202 5.27 16.09 18.24
CA ALA A 202 4.63 16.09 16.92
C ALA A 202 3.10 16.04 17.03
N TYR A 203 2.57 15.20 17.91
CA TYR A 203 1.13 15.14 18.19
C TYR A 203 0.59 16.48 18.73
N LEU A 204 1.24 17.06 19.74
CA LEU A 204 0.82 18.35 20.31
C LEU A 204 0.89 19.49 19.29
N ASP A 205 1.85 19.42 18.37
CA ASP A 205 2.00 20.39 17.29
C ASP A 205 0.83 20.32 16.30
N GLN A 206 0.34 19.12 15.96
CA GLN A 206 -0.84 18.92 15.11
C GLN A 206 -2.14 19.43 15.76
N GLN A 207 -2.22 19.39 17.10
CA GLN A 207 -3.38 19.83 17.88
C GLN A 207 -3.42 21.35 18.07
N ASN A 208 -2.36 22.07 17.68
CA ASN A 208 -2.26 23.51 17.82
C ASN A 208 -3.26 24.20 16.88
N GLU A 209 -4.14 25.05 17.41
CA GLU A 209 -5.13 25.80 16.61
C GLU A 209 -4.49 26.71 15.53
N ARG A 210 -3.20 27.06 15.68
CA ARG A 210 -2.45 27.81 14.66
C ARG A 210 -1.96 26.92 13.50
N HIS A 211 -1.99 25.61 13.67
CA HIS A 211 -1.71 24.59 12.67
C HIS A 211 -2.99 24.06 12.00
N VAL A 212 -3.93 24.95 11.68
CA VAL A 212 -5.13 24.67 10.84
C VAL A 212 -4.86 24.12 9.44
N ASN A 213 -3.59 23.93 9.07
CA ASN A 213 -3.12 23.57 7.75
C ASN A 213 -2.20 22.33 7.78
N THR A 214 -2.30 21.46 8.79
CA THR A 214 -1.52 20.22 8.89
C THR A 214 -1.53 19.38 7.60
N TYR A 215 -2.65 19.41 6.86
CA TYR A 215 -2.79 18.76 5.54
C TYR A 215 -1.92 19.35 4.42
N ARG A 216 -1.37 20.58 4.58
CA ARG A 216 -0.59 21.28 3.53
C ARG A 216 0.86 20.82 3.43
N GLU A 217 1.40 20.18 4.45
CA GLU A 217 2.84 19.92 4.57
C GLU A 217 3.33 18.75 3.69
N HIS A 218 2.46 17.82 3.25
CA HIS A 218 2.92 16.58 2.60
C HIS A 218 2.73 16.57 1.08
N ALA A 219 3.67 17.21 0.38
CA ALA A 219 3.77 17.25 -1.08
C ALA A 219 4.43 16.00 -1.72
N ARG A 220 4.79 14.97 -0.94
CA ARG A 220 5.23 13.67 -1.48
C ARG A 220 4.04 12.71 -1.51
N LEU A 221 3.83 12.07 -2.67
CA LEU A 221 2.87 10.98 -2.82
C LEU A 221 3.46 9.74 -2.14
N PRO A 222 2.84 9.19 -1.08
CA PRO A 222 3.33 7.96 -0.48
C PRO A 222 2.90 6.78 -1.36
N GLY A 223 3.83 5.84 -1.60
CA GLY A 223 3.89 4.96 -2.77
C GLY A 223 5.07 5.29 -3.70
N ASP A 224 5.60 6.51 -3.64
CA ASP A 224 6.83 6.96 -4.29
C ASP A 224 8.04 6.95 -3.31
N GLU A 225 7.96 6.26 -2.17
CA GLU A 225 9.10 6.18 -1.27
C GLU A 225 10.29 5.48 -1.97
N PRO A 226 11.48 6.10 -1.96
CA PRO A 226 12.71 5.44 -2.39
C PRO A 226 12.92 4.14 -1.61
N PRO A 227 13.49 3.08 -2.22
CA PRO A 227 13.78 1.81 -1.54
C PRO A 227 14.66 1.93 -0.29
N ASP A 228 15.39 3.03 -0.15
CA ASP A 228 16.32 3.35 0.93
C ASP A 228 15.74 4.31 1.99
N GLU A 229 14.51 4.81 1.82
CA GLU A 229 13.83 5.55 2.88
C GLU A 229 13.52 4.60 4.05
N LYS A 230 14.17 4.85 5.19
CA LYS A 230 13.97 4.06 6.41
C LYS A 230 12.56 4.30 6.95
N ALA A 231 11.75 3.24 6.95
CA ALA A 231 10.46 3.21 7.64
C ALA A 231 10.58 3.75 9.08
N GLY A 232 9.71 4.70 9.45
CA GLY A 232 9.65 5.28 10.79
C GLY A 232 10.38 6.62 10.99
N ASN A 233 11.10 7.15 10.00
CA ASN A 233 11.77 8.46 10.11
C ASN A 233 10.96 9.65 9.55
N GLN A 234 9.81 9.41 8.94
CA GLN A 234 8.92 10.47 8.45
C GLN A 234 7.94 10.90 9.56
N PRO A 235 7.64 12.20 9.74
CA PRO A 235 6.77 12.70 10.81
C PRO A 235 5.40 12.00 10.91
N GLY A 236 4.79 11.61 9.78
CA GLY A 236 3.50 10.88 9.78
C GLY A 236 3.57 9.47 10.35
N TRP A 237 4.70 8.78 10.21
CA TRP A 237 4.89 7.40 10.71
C TRP A 237 5.21 7.37 12.20
N LEU A 238 5.68 8.50 12.76
CA LEU A 238 6.09 8.62 14.14
C LEU A 238 4.92 8.35 15.12
N LEU A 239 3.71 8.81 14.77
CA LEU A 239 2.50 8.64 15.58
C LEU A 239 1.77 7.32 15.30
N ASP A 240 1.84 6.85 14.05
CA ASP A 240 1.11 5.68 13.59
C ASP A 240 1.35 4.42 14.42
N LYS A 241 2.60 4.22 14.89
CA LYS A 241 2.97 3.08 15.73
C LYS A 241 2.19 3.00 17.04
N TYR A 242 1.65 4.12 17.53
CA TYR A 242 0.88 4.19 18.78
C TYR A 242 -0.63 3.98 18.61
N LYS A 243 -1.16 4.02 17.38
CA LYS A 243 -2.61 4.02 17.15
C LYS A 243 -3.27 2.65 17.37
N PHE A 244 -2.58 1.54 17.09
CA PHE A 244 -3.17 0.19 17.08
C PHE A 244 -3.86 -0.21 18.40
N LEU A 245 -3.20 -0.08 19.56
CA LEU A 245 -3.77 -0.50 20.84
C LEU A 245 -5.00 0.32 21.27
N PRO A 246 -4.93 1.67 21.34
CA PRO A 246 -6.11 2.45 21.72
C PRO A 246 -7.23 2.30 20.70
N MET A 247 -6.92 2.13 19.41
CA MET A 247 -7.89 1.87 18.35
C MET A 247 -8.68 0.57 18.56
N LEU A 248 -7.98 -0.55 18.76
CA LEU A 248 -8.65 -1.85 18.95
C LEU A 248 -9.42 -1.91 20.28
N THR A 249 -8.90 -1.26 21.33
CA THR A 249 -9.61 -1.11 22.61
C THR A 249 -10.88 -0.29 22.45
N HIS A 250 -10.80 0.85 21.74
CA HIS A 250 -11.96 1.69 21.46
C HIS A 250 -12.99 0.96 20.58
N ALA A 251 -12.53 0.23 19.56
CA ALA A 251 -13.40 -0.56 18.69
C ALA A 251 -14.18 -1.63 19.46
N GLN A 252 -13.51 -2.39 20.34
CA GLN A 252 -14.17 -3.39 21.17
C GLN A 252 -15.17 -2.74 22.15
N ALA A 253 -14.84 -1.59 22.73
CA ALA A 253 -15.70 -0.92 23.70
C ALA A 253 -17.02 -0.42 23.07
N ASN A 254 -16.97 0.05 21.82
CA ASN A 254 -18.12 0.70 21.15
C ASN A 254 -18.91 -0.25 20.24
N TRP A 255 -18.28 -1.29 19.69
CA TRP A 255 -18.94 -2.27 18.85
C TRP A 255 -18.70 -3.71 19.33
N PRO A 256 -18.93 -4.06 20.61
CA PRO A 256 -18.49 -5.33 21.19
C PRO A 256 -19.12 -6.59 20.60
N GLY A 257 -20.24 -6.47 19.86
CA GLY A 257 -21.06 -7.61 19.41
C GLY A 257 -20.90 -7.98 17.94
N LEU A 258 -20.02 -7.33 17.19
CA LEU A 258 -19.81 -7.64 15.77
C LEU A 258 -18.94 -8.89 15.61
N LYS A 259 -19.18 -9.66 14.53
CA LYS A 259 -18.46 -10.90 14.25
C LYS A 259 -17.02 -10.61 13.81
N TRP A 260 -16.82 -9.56 13.01
CA TRP A 260 -15.51 -9.27 12.44
C TRP A 260 -15.17 -7.78 12.52
N TYR A 261 -13.89 -7.50 12.72
CA TYR A 261 -13.33 -6.15 12.70
C TYR A 261 -12.29 -6.14 11.59
N ILE A 262 -12.62 -5.45 10.50
CA ILE A 262 -11.80 -5.36 9.30
C ILE A 262 -11.08 -4.03 9.34
N TYR A 263 -9.76 -4.05 9.27
CA TYR A 263 -8.90 -2.88 9.29
C TYR A 263 -8.25 -2.68 7.93
N ILE A 264 -8.23 -1.42 7.46
CA ILE A 264 -7.48 -0.97 6.28
C ILE A 264 -6.83 0.40 6.57
N GLU A 265 -5.83 0.76 5.77
CA GLU A 265 -5.28 2.12 5.74
C GLU A 265 -5.95 2.96 4.65
N ASP A 266 -5.72 4.27 4.68
CA ASP A 266 -6.35 5.24 3.77
C ASP A 266 -5.82 5.22 2.32
N ASP A 267 -4.82 4.38 2.03
CA ASP A 267 -4.29 4.07 0.70
C ASP A 267 -4.46 2.57 0.35
N THR A 268 -5.46 1.91 0.94
CA THR A 268 -5.76 0.49 0.73
C THR A 268 -7.18 0.28 0.20
N TYR A 269 -7.32 -0.27 -1.01
CA TYR A 269 -8.63 -0.66 -1.54
C TYR A 269 -9.00 -2.06 -1.06
N ILE A 270 -10.24 -2.24 -0.62
CA ILE A 270 -10.77 -3.54 -0.18
C ILE A 270 -11.90 -3.99 -1.09
N PHE A 271 -11.80 -5.23 -1.58
CA PHE A 271 -12.88 -5.93 -2.26
C PHE A 271 -13.76 -6.63 -1.22
N LEU A 272 -14.64 -5.87 -0.56
CA LEU A 272 -15.33 -6.33 0.65
C LEU A 272 -16.16 -7.60 0.41
N ASP A 273 -16.83 -7.73 -0.74
CA ASP A 273 -17.63 -8.93 -1.05
C ASP A 273 -16.77 -10.21 -1.04
N ASN A 274 -15.55 -10.13 -1.58
CA ASN A 274 -14.62 -11.25 -1.56
C ASN A 274 -14.21 -11.59 -0.12
N VAL A 275 -13.95 -10.56 0.69
CA VAL A 275 -13.60 -10.72 2.11
C VAL A 275 -14.75 -11.33 2.89
N LEU A 276 -15.98 -10.84 2.75
CA LEU A 276 -17.15 -11.38 3.44
C LEU A 276 -17.41 -12.84 3.05
N LYS A 277 -17.24 -13.18 1.77
CA LYS A 277 -17.35 -14.56 1.31
C LYS A 277 -16.32 -15.47 1.98
N TYR A 278 -15.09 -15.00 2.10
CA TYR A 278 -14.04 -15.70 2.82
C TYR A 278 -14.33 -15.84 4.32
N LEU A 279 -14.79 -14.77 4.97
CA LEU A 279 -15.12 -14.82 6.40
C LEU A 279 -16.29 -15.76 6.72
N SER A 280 -17.18 -16.03 5.76
CA SER A 280 -18.24 -17.03 5.91
C SER A 280 -17.75 -18.48 6.03
N THR A 281 -16.46 -18.74 5.79
CA THR A 281 -15.84 -20.06 5.95
C THR A 281 -15.04 -20.20 7.24
N LEU A 282 -14.99 -19.15 8.06
CA LEU A 282 -14.16 -19.11 9.26
C LEU A 282 -15.00 -19.02 10.53
N GLU A 283 -14.50 -19.65 11.59
CA GLU A 283 -15.07 -19.54 12.92
C GLU A 283 -14.65 -18.22 13.59
N THR A 284 -15.63 -17.50 14.12
CA THR A 284 -15.43 -16.19 14.75
C THR A 284 -15.29 -16.26 16.28
N ASP A 285 -15.92 -17.24 16.93
CA ASP A 285 -16.05 -17.28 18.40
C ASP A 285 -15.19 -18.35 19.09
N ASP A 286 -14.79 -19.39 18.37
CA ASP A 286 -14.06 -20.55 18.92
C ASP A 286 -12.71 -20.20 19.54
N SER A 287 -11.91 -19.38 18.86
CA SER A 287 -10.57 -19.05 19.30
C SER A 287 -10.13 -17.67 18.79
N PRO A 288 -9.42 -16.87 19.61
CA PRO A 288 -8.81 -15.62 19.17
C PRO A 288 -7.96 -15.82 17.92
N SER A 289 -8.35 -15.16 16.83
CA SER A 289 -7.64 -15.23 15.56
C SER A 289 -7.64 -13.89 14.82
N TYR A 290 -6.56 -13.65 14.08
CA TYR A 290 -6.46 -12.54 13.13
C TYR A 290 -5.77 -12.98 11.85
N TYR A 291 -6.07 -12.27 10.77
CA TYR A 291 -5.66 -12.60 9.41
C TYR A 291 -5.13 -11.37 8.67
N GLY A 292 -4.24 -11.58 7.72
CA GLY A 292 -3.69 -10.53 6.85
C GLY A 292 -2.50 -11.02 6.02
N ALA A 293 -1.81 -10.11 5.34
CA ALA A 293 -0.62 -10.44 4.54
C ALA A 293 0.54 -10.84 5.47
N TYR A 294 0.97 -12.10 5.39
CA TYR A 294 2.02 -12.62 6.23
C TYR A 294 3.35 -11.90 6.00
N SER A 295 4.00 -11.48 7.09
CA SER A 295 5.30 -10.83 7.10
C SER A 295 6.14 -11.28 8.30
N GLY A 296 7.44 -11.01 8.23
CA GLY A 296 8.43 -11.41 9.24
C GLY A 296 9.00 -12.81 9.02
N VAL A 297 9.95 -13.18 9.87
CA VAL A 297 10.70 -14.44 9.78
C VAL A 297 10.72 -15.13 11.15
N GLY A 298 10.61 -16.45 11.16
CA GLY A 298 10.67 -17.27 12.37
C GLY A 298 9.57 -16.90 13.38
N ASN A 299 9.95 -16.62 14.61
CA ASN A 299 9.00 -16.29 15.69
C ASN A 299 8.54 -14.82 15.70
N GLN A 300 8.98 -14.00 14.75
CA GLN A 300 8.64 -12.59 14.66
C GLN A 300 7.63 -12.31 13.55
N THR A 301 6.73 -13.26 13.30
CA THR A 301 5.77 -13.19 12.19
C THR A 301 4.50 -12.45 12.58
N PHE A 302 4.02 -11.61 11.67
CA PHE A 302 2.89 -10.71 11.86
C PHE A 302 2.15 -10.52 10.54
N ALA A 303 1.01 -9.84 10.57
CA ALA A 303 0.36 -9.38 9.36
C ALA A 303 0.76 -7.91 9.10
N GLN A 304 1.23 -7.62 7.89
CA GLN A 304 1.58 -6.25 7.49
C GLN A 304 0.32 -5.37 7.53
N GLY A 305 0.40 -4.23 8.21
CA GLY A 305 -0.74 -3.36 8.49
C GLY A 305 -1.39 -2.81 7.21
N GLY A 306 -0.60 -2.22 6.33
CA GLY A 306 -1.07 -1.59 5.09
C GLY A 306 -1.91 -2.51 4.19
N SER A 307 -1.57 -3.80 4.12
CA SER A 307 -2.34 -4.81 3.39
C SER A 307 -3.77 -5.03 3.89
N GLY A 308 -4.12 -4.52 5.07
CA GLY A 308 -5.36 -4.80 5.75
C GLY A 308 -5.27 -6.01 6.69
N LEU A 309 -6.06 -5.94 7.76
CA LEU A 309 -6.08 -6.91 8.85
C LEU A 309 -7.52 -7.29 9.15
N ILE A 310 -7.75 -8.52 9.59
CA ILE A 310 -9.07 -8.94 10.07
C ILE A 310 -8.92 -9.55 11.45
N PHE A 311 -9.74 -9.09 12.40
CA PHE A 311 -9.81 -9.62 13.76
C PHE A 311 -11.16 -10.29 13.99
N SER A 312 -11.13 -11.50 14.55
CA SER A 312 -12.32 -12.22 14.98
C SER A 312 -12.96 -11.59 16.23
N HIS A 313 -14.27 -11.79 16.41
CA HIS A 313 -14.97 -11.44 17.64
C HIS A 313 -14.30 -12.01 18.88
N SER A 314 -13.92 -13.29 18.85
CA SER A 314 -13.22 -13.97 19.96
C SER A 314 -11.94 -13.24 20.35
N LEU A 315 -11.15 -12.76 19.39
CA LEU A 315 -9.94 -11.99 19.66
C LEU A 315 -10.25 -10.67 20.35
N MET A 316 -11.18 -9.91 19.79
CA MET A 316 -11.50 -8.57 20.28
C MET A 316 -12.12 -8.63 21.69
N SER A 317 -13.08 -9.52 21.90
CA SER A 317 -13.72 -9.73 23.21
C SER A 317 -12.79 -10.33 24.26
N THR A 318 -11.83 -11.19 23.89
CA THR A 318 -10.90 -11.80 24.85
C THR A 318 -9.75 -10.87 25.23
N ILE A 319 -9.14 -10.21 24.24
CA ILE A 319 -7.90 -9.45 24.44
C ILE A 319 -8.19 -7.99 24.74
N PHE A 320 -9.08 -7.36 23.97
CA PHE A 320 -9.30 -5.90 23.99
C PHE A 320 -10.55 -5.48 24.78
N SER A 321 -11.23 -6.40 25.45
CA SER A 321 -12.35 -6.06 26.33
C SER A 321 -11.87 -5.34 27.60
N ALA A 322 -12.63 -4.32 28.04
CA ALA A 322 -12.40 -3.64 29.31
C ALA A 322 -12.52 -4.58 30.53
N SER A 323 -13.19 -5.73 30.39
CA SER A 323 -13.25 -6.76 31.43
C SER A 323 -11.97 -7.61 31.52
N ASN A 324 -11.07 -7.51 30.55
CA ASN A 324 -9.79 -8.22 30.59
C ASN A 324 -8.81 -7.46 31.51
N PRO A 325 -8.44 -8.00 32.69
CA PRO A 325 -7.48 -7.34 33.59
C PRO A 325 -6.06 -7.30 33.00
N LYS A 326 -5.80 -8.08 31.96
CA LYS A 326 -4.56 -8.10 31.19
C LYS A 326 -4.76 -7.45 29.82
N ILE A 327 -5.66 -6.50 29.64
CA ILE A 327 -5.77 -5.78 28.36
C ILE A 327 -4.41 -5.15 27.99
N PRO A 328 -3.88 -5.34 26.77
CA PRO A 328 -2.60 -4.73 26.39
C PRO A 328 -2.75 -3.21 26.32
N THR A 329 -1.84 -2.49 26.98
CA THR A 329 -1.86 -1.01 27.01
C THR A 329 -0.52 -0.42 26.62
N LEU A 330 -0.52 0.86 26.22
CA LEU A 330 0.72 1.60 25.99
C LEU A 330 1.55 1.83 27.27
N ASN A 331 0.96 1.73 28.48
CA ASN A 331 1.75 1.72 29.70
C ASN A 331 2.68 0.49 29.77
N GLN A 332 2.22 -0.65 29.25
CA GLN A 332 2.99 -1.88 29.21
C GLN A 332 3.95 -1.91 28.01
N TYR A 333 3.46 -1.55 26.82
CA TYR A 333 4.17 -1.73 25.57
C TYR A 333 4.81 -0.46 25.00
N GLY A 334 4.63 0.70 25.62
CA GLY A 334 5.03 2.01 25.07
C GLY A 334 6.53 2.16 24.81
N ASN A 335 7.38 1.63 25.70
CA ASN A 335 8.84 1.64 25.54
C ASN A 335 9.34 0.71 24.41
N GLU A 336 8.65 -0.40 24.15
CA GLU A 336 8.96 -1.25 22.99
C GLU A 336 8.44 -0.59 21.71
N THR A 337 7.24 -0.02 21.76
CA THR A 337 6.61 0.71 20.66
C THR A 337 7.48 1.89 20.23
N SER A 338 8.09 2.64 21.16
CA SER A 338 8.94 3.78 20.82
C SER A 338 10.18 3.39 20.01
N LYS A 339 10.67 2.16 20.17
CA LYS A 339 11.85 1.63 19.49
C LYS A 339 11.51 0.82 18.23
N ALA A 340 10.24 0.49 18.03
CA ALA A 340 9.78 -0.22 16.85
C ALA A 340 9.75 0.71 15.63
N CYS A 341 10.06 0.17 14.45
CA CYS A 341 9.87 0.92 13.20
C CYS A 341 8.38 1.19 12.92
N CYS A 342 7.52 0.25 13.35
CA CYS A 342 6.24 0.04 12.72
C CYS A 342 5.23 -0.52 13.74
N GLY A 343 4.00 0.00 13.72
CA GLY A 343 2.95 -0.39 14.66
C GLY A 343 2.40 -1.80 14.45
N ASP A 344 2.40 -2.29 13.22
CA ASP A 344 1.93 -3.64 12.87
C ASP A 344 2.86 -4.74 13.40
N THR A 345 4.18 -4.51 13.34
CA THR A 345 5.19 -5.36 13.95
C THR A 345 4.98 -5.45 15.46
N MET A 346 4.68 -4.30 16.08
CA MET A 346 4.39 -4.23 17.51
C MET A 346 3.07 -4.94 17.86
N LEU A 347 2.00 -4.73 17.09
CA LEU A 347 0.74 -5.45 17.25
C LEU A 347 0.94 -6.95 17.13
N GLY A 348 1.70 -7.41 16.13
CA GLY A 348 2.03 -8.82 15.96
C GLY A 348 2.75 -9.40 17.16
N LYS A 349 3.73 -8.68 17.73
CA LYS A 349 4.38 -9.10 19.00
C LYS A 349 3.37 -9.19 20.13
N ILE A 350 2.55 -8.17 20.32
CA ILE A 350 1.56 -8.13 21.39
C ILE A 350 0.62 -9.33 21.26
N LEU A 351 0.05 -9.58 20.09
CA LEU A 351 -0.84 -10.73 19.90
C LEU A 351 -0.15 -12.07 20.18
N ARG A 352 1.14 -12.22 19.83
CA ARG A 352 1.94 -13.41 20.17
C ARG A 352 2.16 -13.56 21.68
N ASP A 353 2.35 -12.48 22.43
CA ASP A 353 2.43 -12.51 23.90
C ASP A 353 1.13 -13.08 24.54
N TYR A 354 0.01 -13.04 23.79
CA TYR A 354 -1.28 -13.62 24.17
C TYR A 354 -1.57 -14.96 23.47
N GLY A 355 -0.56 -15.56 22.82
CA GLY A 355 -0.67 -16.85 22.15
C GLY A 355 -1.42 -16.81 20.81
N VAL A 356 -1.61 -15.63 20.22
CA VAL A 356 -2.31 -15.45 18.94
C VAL A 356 -1.31 -15.17 17.83
N TYR A 357 -1.27 -16.05 16.84
CA TYR A 357 -0.38 -15.97 15.69
C TYR A 357 -1.12 -15.56 14.42
N VAL A 358 -0.47 -14.76 13.57
CA VAL A 358 -1.02 -14.35 12.26
C VAL A 358 -1.42 -15.58 11.46
N ASN A 359 -2.63 -15.56 10.87
CA ASN A 359 -3.15 -16.65 10.05
C ASN A 359 -3.02 -18.02 10.73
N ARG A 360 -3.18 -18.07 12.06
CA ARG A 360 -3.01 -19.28 12.90
C ARG A 360 -1.65 -19.98 12.73
N GLY A 361 -0.60 -19.21 12.43
CA GLY A 361 0.76 -19.72 12.23
C GLY A 361 1.06 -20.19 10.80
N THR A 362 0.19 -19.90 9.82
CA THR A 362 0.38 -20.24 8.41
C THR A 362 0.64 -18.99 7.56
N TYR A 363 0.91 -19.16 6.26
CA TYR A 363 1.11 -18.03 5.33
C TYR A 363 -0.18 -17.29 4.95
N GLY A 364 -1.37 -17.83 5.27
CA GLY A 364 -2.65 -17.24 4.87
C GLY A 364 -2.93 -17.40 3.37
N THR A 365 -3.77 -16.50 2.82
CA THR A 365 -4.41 -16.68 1.51
C THR A 365 -3.69 -16.08 0.29
N GLY A 366 -2.58 -15.35 0.50
CA GLY A 366 -1.93 -14.54 -0.57
C GLY A 366 -2.80 -13.42 -1.18
N SER A 367 -4.06 -13.30 -0.75
CA SER A 367 -5.10 -12.42 -1.32
C SER A 367 -5.08 -11.00 -0.74
N PHE A 368 -4.48 -10.84 0.44
CA PHE A 368 -4.10 -9.53 0.98
C PHE A 368 -2.80 -9.08 0.30
N ARG A 369 -2.80 -7.93 -0.38
CA ARG A 369 -1.63 -7.49 -1.14
C ARG A 369 -0.93 -6.30 -0.48
N PRO A 370 0.36 -6.46 -0.12
CA PRO A 370 1.17 -5.37 0.43
C PRO A 370 1.61 -4.34 -0.61
N GLU A 371 1.33 -4.61 -1.88
CA GLU A 371 1.83 -3.87 -3.02
C GLU A 371 0.65 -3.42 -3.90
N PRO A 372 0.82 -2.36 -4.70
CA PRO A 372 -0.18 -1.95 -5.68
C PRO A 372 -0.25 -2.96 -6.84
N PRO A 373 -1.28 -2.89 -7.71
CA PRO A 373 -1.41 -3.80 -8.84
C PRO A 373 -0.18 -3.86 -9.74
N TRP A 374 0.46 -2.72 -10.03
CA TRP A 374 1.61 -2.66 -10.93
C TRP A 374 2.88 -3.34 -10.37
N LYS A 375 3.04 -3.43 -9.05
CA LYS A 375 4.17 -4.10 -8.39
C LYS A 375 3.84 -5.52 -7.92
N THR A 376 2.56 -5.88 -7.90
CA THR A 376 2.12 -7.23 -7.58
C THR A 376 2.63 -8.21 -8.64
N GLY A 377 3.24 -9.30 -8.17
CA GLY A 377 3.60 -10.44 -9.02
C GLY A 377 2.38 -11.32 -9.29
N PHE A 378 2.06 -11.51 -10.56
CA PHE A 378 1.00 -12.41 -11.02
C PHE A 378 1.60 -13.73 -11.50
N ASP A 379 1.06 -14.84 -10.99
CA ASP A 379 1.45 -16.20 -11.32
C ASP A 379 0.22 -17.13 -11.33
N ASP A 380 0.41 -18.40 -11.68
CA ASP A 380 -0.67 -19.40 -11.74
C ASP A 380 -1.32 -19.66 -10.37
N LEU A 381 -0.54 -19.53 -9.28
CA LEU A 381 -1.04 -19.79 -7.93
C LEU A 381 -2.19 -18.85 -7.59
N ILE A 382 -1.99 -17.53 -7.77
CA ILE A 382 -3.02 -16.53 -7.43
C ILE A 382 -3.95 -16.21 -8.59
N TRP A 383 -3.64 -16.63 -9.83
CA TRP A 383 -4.33 -16.18 -11.04
C TRP A 383 -5.86 -16.18 -10.95
N CYS A 384 -6.42 -17.28 -10.43
CA CYS A 384 -7.86 -17.51 -10.32
C CYS A 384 -8.41 -17.37 -8.89
N THR A 385 -7.63 -16.81 -7.95
CA THR A 385 -8.09 -16.59 -6.57
C THR A 385 -8.71 -15.20 -6.42
N PRO A 386 -9.69 -15.03 -5.50
CA PRO A 386 -10.24 -13.72 -5.17
C PRO A 386 -9.17 -12.77 -4.60
N VAL A 387 -9.18 -11.51 -5.02
CA VAL A 387 -8.31 -10.48 -4.40
C VAL A 387 -9.04 -9.90 -3.19
N PHE A 388 -8.37 -9.70 -2.07
CA PHE A 388 -8.97 -9.03 -0.90
C PHE A 388 -8.61 -7.55 -0.85
N THR A 389 -7.33 -7.22 -1.04
CA THR A 389 -6.86 -5.84 -0.93
C THR A 389 -5.70 -5.56 -1.89
N PHE A 390 -5.45 -4.28 -2.16
CA PHE A 390 -4.17 -3.74 -2.61
C PHE A 390 -3.80 -2.51 -1.78
N HIS A 391 -2.51 -2.32 -1.51
CA HIS A 391 -1.96 -1.22 -0.69
C HIS A 391 -1.02 -0.32 -1.51
N HIS A 392 -0.57 0.79 -0.93
CA HIS A 392 0.19 1.87 -1.59
C HIS A 392 -0.51 2.44 -2.82
N LEU A 393 -1.82 2.60 -2.73
CA LEU A 393 -2.63 3.05 -3.85
C LEU A 393 -2.67 4.57 -3.96
N HIS A 394 -2.57 5.04 -5.20
CA HIS A 394 -2.90 6.42 -5.52
C HIS A 394 -4.37 6.54 -5.91
N GLY A 395 -4.84 7.79 -5.99
CA GLY A 395 -6.24 8.05 -6.29
C GLY A 395 -6.73 7.48 -7.62
N ARG A 396 -5.84 7.41 -8.62
CA ARG A 396 -6.14 6.75 -9.91
C ARG A 396 -6.39 5.25 -9.72
N ASP A 397 -5.54 4.57 -8.95
CA ASP A 397 -5.65 3.13 -8.72
C ASP A 397 -6.95 2.80 -7.98
N MET A 398 -7.29 3.59 -6.94
CA MET A 398 -8.53 3.47 -6.18
C MET A 398 -9.77 3.50 -7.09
N VAL A 399 -9.83 4.46 -8.01
CA VAL A 399 -10.95 4.58 -8.96
C VAL A 399 -10.97 3.39 -9.93
N GLN A 400 -9.82 3.02 -10.50
CA GLN A 400 -9.73 1.90 -11.44
C GLN A 400 -10.17 0.57 -10.81
N LEU A 401 -9.73 0.29 -9.58
CA LEU A 401 -10.13 -0.91 -8.83
C LEU A 401 -11.62 -0.90 -8.50
N SER A 402 -12.18 0.26 -8.12
CA SER A 402 -13.62 0.38 -7.85
C SER A 402 -14.48 0.13 -9.10
N GLU A 403 -14.01 0.54 -10.27
CA GLU A 403 -14.71 0.29 -11.54
C GLU A 403 -14.64 -1.19 -11.95
N ILE A 404 -13.52 -1.87 -11.70
CA ILE A 404 -13.42 -3.32 -11.89
C ILE A 404 -14.43 -4.03 -10.97
N GLU A 405 -14.46 -3.64 -9.70
CA GLU A 405 -15.38 -4.22 -8.72
C GLU A 405 -16.84 -4.01 -9.12
N ARG A 406 -17.24 -2.79 -9.46
CA ARG A 406 -18.61 -2.47 -9.89
C ARG A 406 -19.05 -3.35 -11.06
N LYS A 407 -18.23 -3.45 -12.11
CA LYS A 407 -18.52 -4.29 -13.29
C LYS A 407 -18.64 -5.78 -12.94
N ARG A 408 -17.87 -6.26 -11.96
CA ARG A 408 -17.92 -7.66 -11.53
C ARG A 408 -19.13 -7.96 -10.65
N ARG A 409 -19.55 -7.03 -9.79
CA ARG A 409 -20.81 -7.12 -9.05
C ARG A 409 -22.02 -7.19 -9.97
N GLU A 410 -22.05 -6.41 -11.05
CA GLU A 410 -23.15 -6.42 -12.04
C GLU A 410 -23.40 -7.79 -12.69
N ILE A 411 -22.36 -8.62 -12.78
CA ILE A 411 -22.44 -9.99 -13.33
C ILE A 411 -22.41 -11.08 -12.24
N GLY A 412 -22.45 -10.71 -10.96
CA GLY A 412 -22.53 -11.64 -9.83
C GLY A 412 -21.28 -12.52 -9.62
N ARG A 413 -20.09 -12.02 -9.95
CA ARG A 413 -18.83 -12.78 -9.81
C ARG A 413 -17.84 -12.04 -8.87
N PRO A 414 -17.06 -12.75 -8.02
CA PRO A 414 -15.97 -12.13 -7.28
C PRO A 414 -14.90 -11.55 -8.22
N VAL A 415 -14.19 -10.52 -7.74
CA VAL A 415 -13.00 -9.99 -8.42
C VAL A 415 -11.81 -10.90 -8.14
N ILE A 416 -11.13 -11.37 -9.18
CA ILE A 416 -9.94 -12.23 -9.05
C ILE A 416 -8.68 -11.54 -9.62
N PHE A 417 -7.49 -12.07 -9.33
CA PHE A 417 -6.22 -11.49 -9.80
C PHE A 417 -6.16 -11.32 -11.33
N ARG A 418 -6.64 -12.32 -12.09
CA ARG A 418 -6.77 -12.21 -13.55
C ARG A 418 -7.55 -10.97 -13.99
N ASP A 419 -8.64 -10.62 -13.30
CA ASP A 419 -9.45 -9.47 -13.70
C ASP A 419 -8.69 -8.16 -13.57
N VAL A 420 -7.88 -8.05 -12.52
CA VAL A 420 -7.01 -6.89 -12.27
C VAL A 420 -5.87 -6.85 -13.29
N TYR A 421 -5.24 -7.99 -13.56
CA TYR A 421 -4.19 -8.11 -14.57
C TYR A 421 -4.68 -7.66 -15.95
N MET A 422 -5.79 -8.25 -16.43
CA MET A 422 -6.33 -7.95 -17.76
C MET A 422 -6.75 -6.47 -17.89
N ALA A 423 -7.15 -5.82 -16.81
CA ALA A 423 -7.59 -4.44 -16.83
C ALA A 423 -6.44 -3.42 -16.70
N LEU A 424 -5.41 -3.74 -15.90
CA LEU A 424 -4.41 -2.76 -15.47
C LEU A 424 -2.99 -3.06 -15.96
N ILE A 425 -2.71 -4.28 -16.44
CA ILE A 425 -1.36 -4.73 -16.78
C ILE A 425 -1.27 -5.14 -18.24
N ASP A 426 -2.10 -6.09 -18.67
CA ASP A 426 -2.14 -6.65 -20.02
C ASP A 426 -2.09 -5.60 -21.14
N PRO A 427 -2.87 -4.48 -21.09
CA PRO A 427 -2.86 -3.47 -22.15
C PRO A 427 -1.52 -2.76 -22.36
N TYR A 428 -0.59 -2.86 -21.42
CA TYR A 428 0.72 -2.21 -21.49
C TYR A 428 1.85 -3.18 -21.86
N LEU A 429 1.58 -4.49 -21.96
CA LEU A 429 2.58 -5.50 -22.31
C LEU A 429 2.61 -5.83 -23.81
N GLU A 430 2.02 -4.98 -24.67
CA GLU A 430 2.18 -5.06 -26.12
C GLU A 430 3.65 -4.86 -26.54
N ASP A 431 4.40 -4.04 -25.80
CA ASP A 431 5.85 -3.90 -25.95
C ASP A 431 6.55 -4.86 -24.96
N PRO A 432 7.21 -5.93 -25.43
CA PRO A 432 7.81 -6.93 -24.57
C PRO A 432 9.07 -6.41 -23.84
N MET A 433 9.56 -5.20 -24.15
CA MET A 433 10.74 -4.62 -23.54
C MET A 433 10.66 -3.10 -23.45
N ILE A 434 10.83 -2.54 -22.25
CA ILE A 434 10.78 -1.09 -22.00
C ILE A 434 12.09 -0.62 -21.35
N SER A 435 12.67 0.45 -21.90
CA SER A 435 13.84 1.14 -21.35
C SER A 435 13.44 2.24 -20.37
N GLU A 436 14.32 2.57 -19.41
CA GLU A 436 14.04 3.50 -18.31
C GLU A 436 12.82 3.07 -17.47
N TRP A 437 12.66 1.76 -17.32
CA TRP A 437 11.53 1.13 -16.67
C TRP A 437 11.97 -0.03 -15.79
N ASP A 438 11.48 -0.06 -14.56
CA ASP A 438 11.83 -1.05 -13.55
C ASP A 438 10.62 -1.92 -13.20
N ASN A 439 10.65 -3.19 -13.63
CA ASN A 439 9.65 -4.20 -13.28
C ASN A 439 9.94 -4.91 -11.93
N PHE A 440 11.03 -4.55 -11.26
CA PHE A 440 11.47 -5.12 -9.98
C PHE A 440 11.65 -6.65 -10.03
N ALA A 441 12.05 -7.19 -11.19
CA ALA A 441 12.43 -8.60 -11.30
C ALA A 441 13.66 -8.84 -10.40
N SER A 442 13.49 -9.70 -9.39
CA SER A 442 14.52 -9.86 -8.36
C SER A 442 14.54 -11.25 -7.70
N ARG A 443 13.82 -12.23 -8.25
CA ARG A 443 13.81 -13.60 -7.71
C ARG A 443 15.19 -14.23 -7.81
N TYR A 444 15.86 -14.00 -8.94
CA TYR A 444 17.25 -14.37 -9.16
C TYR A 444 18.03 -13.12 -9.56
N ILE A 445 19.11 -12.80 -8.84
CA ILE A 445 20.00 -11.68 -9.19
C ILE A 445 21.30 -12.27 -9.74
N LEU A 446 21.56 -12.02 -11.02
CA LEU A 446 22.72 -12.48 -11.76
C LEU A 446 23.67 -11.29 -11.95
N ILE A 447 24.91 -11.43 -11.48
CA ILE A 447 25.98 -10.46 -11.69
C ILE A 447 27.02 -11.14 -12.58
N SER A 448 27.66 -10.40 -13.48
CA SER A 448 28.71 -10.98 -14.32
C SER A 448 29.77 -11.68 -13.47
N ASN A 449 30.02 -12.96 -13.74
CA ASN A 449 30.93 -13.84 -12.99
C ASN A 449 30.55 -14.12 -11.51
N PHE A 450 29.34 -13.80 -11.06
CA PHE A 450 28.89 -14.08 -9.69
C PHE A 450 27.36 -14.28 -9.62
N SER A 451 26.92 -15.47 -9.19
CA SER A 451 25.51 -15.74 -8.87
C SER A 451 25.40 -16.05 -7.38
N GLU A 452 24.88 -15.11 -6.60
CA GLU A 452 24.66 -15.32 -5.17
C GLU A 452 23.29 -14.78 -4.72
N PRO A 453 22.54 -15.59 -3.93
CA PRO A 453 22.81 -17.00 -3.65
C PRO A 453 22.58 -17.88 -4.90
N PHE A 454 23.35 -18.97 -5.04
CA PHE A 454 23.09 -19.98 -6.07
C PHE A 454 21.76 -20.67 -5.75
N HIS A 455 20.75 -20.45 -6.59
CA HIS A 455 19.44 -21.08 -6.44
C HIS A 455 19.46 -22.49 -7.04
N GLU A 456 18.96 -23.49 -6.29
CA GLU A 456 18.89 -24.87 -6.78
C GLU A 456 18.18 -24.97 -8.14
N ASP A 457 17.16 -24.15 -8.35
CA ASP A 457 16.38 -24.04 -9.59
C ASP A 457 17.24 -23.69 -10.83
N LEU A 458 18.42 -23.08 -10.62
CA LEU A 458 19.31 -22.65 -11.70
C LEU A 458 20.44 -23.64 -11.97
N ARG A 459 20.53 -24.74 -11.21
CA ARG A 459 21.68 -25.64 -11.20
C ARG A 459 21.91 -26.35 -12.53
N ASP A 460 20.84 -26.75 -13.19
CA ASP A 460 20.89 -27.54 -14.42
C ASP A 460 20.87 -26.66 -15.69
N ILE A 461 20.89 -25.34 -15.51
CA ILE A 461 20.85 -24.36 -16.60
C ILE A 461 22.27 -24.07 -17.08
N ASP A 462 22.42 -23.89 -18.39
CA ASP A 462 23.70 -23.50 -19.01
C ASP A 462 24.26 -22.23 -18.35
N SER A 463 25.35 -22.41 -17.60
CA SER A 463 25.99 -21.36 -16.84
C SER A 463 26.56 -20.25 -17.71
N THR A 464 26.79 -20.50 -19.01
CA THR A 464 27.30 -19.48 -19.94
C THR A 464 26.34 -18.31 -20.07
N ALA A 465 25.05 -18.59 -20.30
CA ALA A 465 24.04 -17.54 -20.44
C ALA A 465 23.83 -16.79 -19.11
N LEU A 466 23.82 -17.51 -18.00
CA LEU A 466 23.65 -16.93 -16.67
C LEU A 466 24.84 -16.04 -16.26
N ASN A 467 26.06 -16.46 -16.58
CA ASN A 467 27.28 -15.70 -16.25
C ASN A 467 27.42 -14.42 -17.07
N LEU A 468 26.86 -14.37 -18.27
CA LEU A 468 26.89 -13.20 -19.15
C LEU A 468 25.66 -12.29 -18.95
N ALA A 469 24.67 -12.71 -18.15
CA ALA A 469 23.38 -12.05 -18.03
C ALA A 469 23.49 -10.56 -17.63
N GLY A 470 24.46 -10.22 -16.78
CA GLY A 470 24.71 -8.85 -16.34
C GLY A 470 25.35 -7.92 -17.37
N GLU A 471 25.89 -8.45 -18.49
CA GLU A 471 26.67 -7.64 -19.44
C GLU A 471 25.81 -6.70 -20.31
N SER A 472 24.56 -7.07 -20.58
CA SER A 472 23.64 -6.27 -21.39
C SER A 472 22.20 -6.73 -21.20
N PHE A 473 21.23 -5.90 -21.57
CA PHE A 473 19.81 -6.27 -21.52
C PHE A 473 19.50 -7.47 -22.43
N GLN A 474 20.15 -7.60 -23.60
CA GLN A 474 19.99 -8.77 -24.47
C GLN A 474 20.56 -10.05 -23.85
N ALA A 475 21.64 -9.95 -23.08
CA ALA A 475 22.17 -11.09 -22.35
C ALA A 475 21.25 -11.49 -21.18
N CYS A 476 20.65 -10.51 -20.51
CA CYS A 476 19.66 -10.74 -19.47
C CYS A 476 18.38 -11.42 -20.00
N GLU A 477 17.87 -10.97 -21.14
CA GLU A 477 16.77 -11.61 -21.86
C GLU A 477 17.09 -13.07 -22.20
N LYS A 478 18.27 -13.33 -22.80
CA LYS A 478 18.72 -14.70 -23.11
C LYS A 478 18.85 -15.58 -21.87
N ALA A 479 19.25 -15.01 -20.73
CA ALA A 479 19.28 -15.76 -19.48
C ALA A 479 17.85 -16.14 -19.06
N CYS A 480 16.88 -15.22 -19.13
CA CYS A 480 15.47 -15.51 -18.89
C CYS A 480 14.93 -16.57 -19.88
N GLU A 481 15.36 -16.55 -21.14
CA GLU A 481 14.99 -17.58 -22.12
C GLU A 481 15.43 -18.98 -21.70
N LYS A 482 16.57 -19.12 -21.00
CA LYS A 482 17.09 -20.40 -20.52
C LYS A 482 16.42 -20.89 -19.25
N VAL A 483 15.89 -19.99 -18.44
CA VAL A 483 15.13 -20.32 -17.22
C VAL A 483 13.66 -20.52 -17.61
N GLU A 484 13.20 -21.77 -17.69
CA GLU A 484 11.84 -22.08 -18.17
C GLU A 484 10.73 -21.38 -17.37
N SER A 485 10.94 -21.22 -16.06
CA SER A 485 10.02 -20.54 -15.15
C SER A 485 10.08 -19.01 -15.22
N CYS A 486 11.04 -18.43 -15.93
CA CYS A 486 11.21 -16.98 -16.00
C CYS A 486 10.12 -16.34 -16.87
N MET A 487 9.40 -15.38 -16.27
CA MET A 487 8.31 -14.62 -16.84
C MET A 487 8.69 -13.19 -17.20
N GLY A 488 9.71 -12.64 -16.52
CA GLY A 488 10.21 -11.30 -16.77
C GLY A 488 11.64 -11.11 -16.29
N TRP A 489 12.31 -10.11 -16.84
CA TRP A 489 13.72 -9.80 -16.58
C TRP A 489 13.94 -8.29 -16.45
N ARG A 490 15.04 -7.90 -15.80
CA ARG A 490 15.45 -6.53 -15.51
C ARG A 490 16.96 -6.41 -15.61
N HIS A 491 17.47 -5.52 -16.45
CA HIS A 491 18.90 -5.21 -16.54
C HIS A 491 19.19 -3.81 -15.99
N ASP A 492 20.14 -3.70 -15.08
CA ASP A 492 20.66 -2.43 -14.55
C ASP A 492 22.04 -2.16 -15.16
N SER A 493 22.11 -1.20 -16.08
CA SER A 493 23.31 -0.97 -16.89
C SER A 493 24.53 -0.52 -16.08
N ALA A 494 24.33 0.28 -15.02
CA ALA A 494 25.44 0.78 -14.21
C ALA A 494 25.96 -0.28 -13.24
N LYS A 495 25.06 -1.10 -12.68
CA LYS A 495 25.45 -2.17 -11.76
C LYS A 495 25.92 -3.44 -12.49
N GLY A 496 25.60 -3.59 -13.77
CA GLY A 496 25.87 -4.81 -14.53
C GLY A 496 25.14 -6.01 -13.94
N THR A 497 23.88 -5.80 -13.51
CA THR A 497 23.07 -6.84 -12.88
C THR A 497 21.85 -7.17 -13.73
N CYS A 498 21.51 -8.45 -13.76
CA CYS A 498 20.30 -8.98 -14.37
C CYS A 498 19.43 -9.62 -13.28
N GLY A 499 18.25 -9.06 -13.07
CA GLY A 499 17.21 -9.64 -12.26
C GLY A 499 16.27 -10.48 -13.12
N LEU A 500 15.96 -11.71 -12.69
CA LEU A 500 14.95 -12.56 -13.30
C LEU A 500 13.81 -12.77 -12.29
N ASP A 501 12.58 -12.97 -12.79
CA ASP A 501 11.43 -13.29 -11.96
C ASP A 501 10.55 -14.40 -12.56
N THR A 502 9.94 -15.17 -11.67
CA THR A 502 9.02 -16.27 -12.03
C THR A 502 7.56 -15.82 -12.05
N VAL A 503 7.31 -14.55 -11.72
CA VAL A 503 6.00 -13.92 -11.71
C VAL A 503 6.01 -12.71 -12.65
N VAL A 504 4.85 -12.31 -13.16
CA VAL A 504 4.72 -11.11 -13.98
C VAL A 504 4.50 -9.91 -13.07
N LYS A 505 5.39 -8.92 -13.12
CA LYS A 505 5.21 -7.60 -12.49
C LYS A 505 5.27 -6.55 -13.58
N PHE A 506 4.40 -5.54 -13.55
CA PHE A 506 4.48 -4.47 -14.54
C PHE A 506 5.57 -3.47 -14.19
N GLY A 507 5.68 -3.03 -12.94
CA GLY A 507 6.66 -2.04 -12.53
C GLY A 507 6.24 -0.60 -12.77
N ARG A 508 7.24 0.28 -12.77
CA ARG A 508 7.08 1.72 -12.99
C ARG A 508 8.28 2.30 -13.74
N GLU A 509 8.14 3.55 -14.17
CA GLU A 509 9.25 4.34 -14.68
C GLU A 509 10.38 4.36 -13.64
N GLN A 510 11.62 4.25 -14.11
CA GLN A 510 12.80 4.35 -13.27
C GLN A 510 12.80 5.66 -12.47
N GLU A 511 13.12 5.59 -11.19
CA GLU A 511 13.20 6.79 -10.35
C GLU A 511 14.23 7.78 -10.89
N ARG A 512 13.93 9.07 -10.74
CA ARG A 512 14.83 10.14 -11.16
C ARG A 512 16.11 10.07 -10.35
N GLN A 513 17.21 9.82 -11.05
CA GLN A 513 18.53 9.83 -10.45
C GLN A 513 18.96 11.23 -10.06
N GLU A 514 19.65 11.33 -8.92
CA GLU A 514 20.27 12.59 -8.53
C GLU A 514 21.45 12.92 -9.45
N LYS A 515 21.74 14.20 -9.64
CA LYS A 515 22.76 14.65 -10.61
C LYS A 515 24.16 14.10 -10.35
N TRP A 516 24.45 13.66 -9.12
CA TRP A 516 25.73 13.11 -8.71
C TRP A 516 25.82 11.59 -8.80
N GLU A 517 24.71 10.90 -9.06
CA GLU A 517 24.71 9.46 -9.25
C GLU A 517 25.24 9.08 -10.64
N ILE A 518 25.84 7.89 -10.72
CA ILE A 518 26.22 7.31 -12.01
C ILE A 518 24.93 7.08 -12.81
N LYS A 519 24.87 7.63 -14.02
CA LYS A 519 23.71 7.44 -14.89
C LYS A 519 23.50 5.94 -15.12
N THR A 520 22.38 5.41 -14.65
CA THR A 520 21.96 4.03 -14.90
C THR A 520 20.70 4.04 -15.74
N THR A 521 20.60 3.07 -16.63
CA THR A 521 19.38 2.77 -17.36
C THR A 521 18.92 1.40 -16.92
N VAL A 522 17.74 1.35 -16.33
CA VAL A 522 17.04 0.09 -16.07
C VAL A 522 16.22 -0.26 -17.31
N THR A 523 16.47 -1.43 -17.88
CA THR A 523 15.67 -1.98 -18.99
C THR A 523 14.97 -3.23 -18.50
N SER A 524 13.66 -3.29 -18.67
CA SER A 524 12.84 -4.43 -18.24
C SER A 524 12.19 -5.09 -19.44
N GLY A 525 12.00 -6.40 -19.37
CA GLY A 525 11.26 -7.14 -20.39
C GLY A 525 10.42 -8.28 -19.82
N TRP A 526 9.50 -8.77 -20.65
CA TRP A 526 8.52 -9.80 -20.31
C TRP A 526 8.51 -10.88 -21.38
N MET A 527 8.41 -12.12 -20.94
CA MET A 527 8.32 -13.28 -21.84
C MET A 527 6.86 -13.46 -22.30
N VAL A 528 6.33 -12.51 -23.08
CA VAL A 528 4.89 -12.41 -23.43
C VAL A 528 4.32 -13.72 -23.96
N GLU A 529 5.02 -14.42 -24.87
CA GLU A 529 4.55 -15.72 -25.37
C GLU A 529 4.38 -16.78 -24.27
N ARG A 530 5.24 -16.76 -23.23
CA ARG A 530 5.11 -17.67 -22.07
C ARG A 530 3.95 -17.26 -21.20
N ILE A 531 3.81 -15.96 -20.95
CA ILE A 531 2.72 -15.38 -20.16
C ILE A 531 1.37 -15.77 -20.78
N ASP A 532 1.21 -15.58 -22.09
CA ASP A 532 0.01 -15.95 -22.84
C ASP A 532 -0.30 -17.44 -22.71
N LYS A 533 0.73 -18.27 -22.88
CA LYS A 533 0.60 -19.74 -22.85
C LYS A 533 0.25 -20.27 -21.46
N LEU A 534 0.83 -19.68 -20.41
CA LEU A 534 0.75 -20.21 -19.05
C LEU A 534 -0.37 -19.56 -18.23
N LEU A 535 -0.51 -18.24 -18.28
CA LEU A 535 -1.53 -17.51 -17.51
C LEU A 535 -2.80 -17.27 -18.33
N LEU A 536 -2.67 -16.72 -19.54
CA LEU A 536 -3.87 -16.29 -20.30
C LEU A 536 -4.71 -17.46 -20.83
N LYS A 537 -4.15 -18.67 -20.89
CA LYS A 537 -4.88 -19.89 -21.23
C LYS A 537 -6.02 -20.19 -20.25
N ASP A 538 -5.86 -19.89 -18.97
CA ASP A 538 -6.93 -20.07 -17.99
C ASP A 538 -7.82 -18.82 -17.93
N GLU A 539 -9.07 -18.97 -18.34
CA GLU A 539 -10.10 -17.94 -18.25
C GLU A 539 -10.69 -17.83 -16.82
N CYS A 540 -10.23 -18.67 -15.90
CA CYS A 540 -10.72 -18.77 -14.52
C CYS A 540 -12.25 -18.94 -14.48
N LYS A 541 -12.76 -19.92 -15.24
CA LYS A 541 -14.19 -20.32 -15.20
C LYS A 541 -14.59 -20.83 -13.81
N VAL A 542 -13.63 -21.39 -13.09
CA VAL A 542 -13.75 -21.78 -11.69
C VAL A 542 -12.83 -20.88 -10.87
N VAL A 543 -13.38 -20.28 -9.82
CA VAL A 543 -12.63 -19.48 -8.86
C VAL A 543 -11.94 -20.44 -7.89
N LYS A 544 -10.62 -20.32 -7.74
CA LYS A 544 -9.83 -21.12 -6.79
C LYS A 544 -10.11 -20.67 -5.36
N ASP A 545 -10.00 -21.58 -4.40
CA ASP A 545 -10.08 -21.21 -2.99
C ASP A 545 -8.87 -20.32 -2.64
N PRO A 546 -9.05 -19.20 -1.94
CA PRO A 546 -7.94 -18.35 -1.53
C PRO A 546 -6.89 -19.06 -0.64
N TYR A 547 -7.15 -20.25 -0.07
CA TYR A 547 -6.18 -21.04 0.71
C TYR A 547 -5.45 -22.15 -0.06
N THR A 548 -5.79 -22.43 -1.32
CA THR A 548 -5.18 -23.54 -2.09
C THR A 548 -3.84 -23.23 -2.70
#